data_AF-A0A2V7HYL2-F1
#
_entry.id   AF-A0A2V7HYL2-F1
#
_cell.length_a   1.000
_cell.length_b   1.000
_cell.length_c   1.000
_cell.angle_alpha   90.00
_cell.angle_beta   90.00
_cell.angle_gamma   90.00
#
_symmetry.space_group_name_H-M   'P 1'
#
loop_
_entity.id
_entity.type
_entity.pdbx_description
1 polymer ?
#
loop_
_entity_poly.entity_id
_entity_poly.type
_entity_poly.pdbx_seq_one_letter_code
_entity_poly.pdbx_strand_id
1 'polypeptide(L)'
;MTNATTTPKTTLRPIAPEAWETTARARARQQGEPDWALEQRRIAAAQAKALGLPSREHELWRRIDFRTLEQGLAALDPFHAGPAAATFGDLPAGLRAVLGEDADRAGVLVQRDAGVAFERNAAELERQGVIVCSLERALTRHAELLRPRLGALIEPDYDGYAA
;
A
#
# COMPACT_ATOMS: atom_id res chain seq x y z
N MET A 1 -3.54 38.14 35.96
CA MET A 1 -2.70 36.94 35.75
C MET A 1 -3.55 35.96 34.96
N THR A 2 -3.40 35.95 33.64
CA THR A 2 -4.17 35.12 32.71
C THR A 2 -3.36 33.86 32.45
N ASN A 3 -3.78 32.73 33.04
CA ASN A 3 -3.18 31.44 32.73
C ASN A 3 -3.64 31.02 31.35
N ALA A 4 -2.73 31.06 30.38
CA ALA A 4 -2.90 30.40 29.09
C ALA A 4 -2.94 28.89 29.36
N THR A 5 -4.12 28.29 29.26
CA THR A 5 -4.28 26.85 29.24
C THR A 5 -3.68 26.34 27.93
N THR A 6 -2.40 25.97 27.95
CA THR A 6 -1.77 25.20 26.89
C THR A 6 -2.48 23.85 26.83
N THR A 7 -3.33 23.65 25.82
CA THR A 7 -3.87 22.34 25.48
C THR A 7 -2.70 21.36 25.34
N PRO A 8 -2.69 20.21 26.04
CA PRO A 8 -1.62 19.24 25.86
C PRO A 8 -1.60 18.82 24.39
N LYS A 9 -0.44 18.98 23.74
CA LYS A 9 -0.23 18.41 22.40
C LYS A 9 -0.36 16.90 22.57
N THR A 10 -1.45 16.33 22.06
CA THR A 10 -1.65 14.89 22.03
C THR A 10 -0.47 14.24 21.34
N THR A 11 0.23 13.42 22.11
CA THR A 11 1.39 12.66 21.64
C THR A 11 0.85 11.53 20.78
N LEU A 12 0.94 11.71 19.47
CA LEU A 12 0.61 10.66 18.51
C LEU A 12 1.58 9.49 18.71
N ARG A 13 1.06 8.25 18.70
CA ARG A 13 1.90 7.06 18.83
C ARG A 13 2.56 6.75 17.49
N PRO A 14 3.87 6.43 17.48
CA PRO A 14 4.48 5.79 16.34
C PRO A 14 3.78 4.47 16.04
N ILE A 15 3.59 4.15 14.76
CA ILE A 15 3.40 2.77 14.29
C ILE A 15 4.63 1.96 14.75
N ALA A 16 4.61 0.63 14.81
CA ALA A 16 5.82 -0.17 15.07
C ALA A 16 6.56 -0.46 13.74
N PRO A 17 7.38 0.45 13.17
CA PRO A 17 7.70 0.44 11.74
C PRO A 17 9.15 -0.02 11.49
N GLU A 18 9.95 -0.20 12.54
CA GLU A 18 11.40 -0.42 12.42
C GLU A 18 11.70 -1.74 11.72
N ALA A 19 10.95 -2.79 12.06
CA ALA A 19 10.99 -4.06 11.36
C ALA A 19 10.37 -3.95 9.96
N TRP A 20 9.28 -3.19 9.81
CA TRP A 20 8.55 -3.11 8.53
C TRP A 20 9.33 -2.39 7.43
N GLU A 21 10.01 -1.29 7.74
CA GLU A 21 10.87 -0.60 6.78
C GLU A 21 11.96 -1.54 6.25
N THR A 22 12.63 -2.24 7.17
CA THR A 22 13.72 -3.17 6.84
C THR A 22 13.21 -4.28 5.92
N THR A 23 12.07 -4.89 6.27
CA THR A 23 11.43 -5.94 5.47
C THR A 23 10.95 -5.42 4.12
N ALA A 24 10.29 -4.26 4.06
CA ALA A 24 9.82 -3.65 2.83
C ALA A 24 10.98 -3.40 1.85
N ARG A 25 12.08 -2.81 2.33
CA ARG A 25 13.26 -2.53 1.50
C ARG A 25 13.98 -3.80 1.07
N ALA A 26 14.07 -4.81 1.94
CA ALA A 26 14.66 -6.11 1.58
C ALA A 26 13.86 -6.79 0.47
N ARG A 27 12.52 -6.80 0.60
CA ARG A 27 11.62 -7.35 -0.41
C ARG A 27 11.70 -6.59 -1.73
N ALA A 28 11.65 -5.26 -1.69
CA ALA A 28 11.77 -4.42 -2.88
C ALA A 28 13.08 -4.69 -3.65
N ARG A 29 14.19 -4.86 -2.94
CA ARG A 29 15.47 -5.27 -3.56
C ARG A 29 15.41 -6.66 -4.19
N GLN A 30 14.83 -7.64 -3.49
CA GLN A 30 14.66 -9.00 -4.02
C GLN A 30 13.79 -9.01 -5.29
N GLN A 31 12.81 -8.11 -5.37
CA GLN A 31 11.93 -7.95 -6.51
C GLN A 31 12.56 -7.12 -7.65
N GLY A 32 13.76 -6.56 -7.46
CA GLY A 32 14.45 -5.76 -8.46
C GLY A 32 13.82 -4.38 -8.67
N GLU A 33 13.20 -3.80 -7.65
CA GLU A 33 12.70 -2.42 -7.71
C GLU A 33 13.86 -1.42 -7.96
N PRO A 34 13.61 -0.32 -8.70
CA PRO A 34 14.62 0.67 -8.99
C PRO A 34 15.03 1.48 -7.75
N ASP A 35 16.26 2.00 -7.75
CA ASP A 35 16.83 2.73 -6.60
C ASP A 35 15.97 3.93 -6.15
N TRP A 36 15.34 4.65 -7.09
CA TRP A 36 14.47 5.77 -6.75
C TRP A 36 13.26 5.33 -5.93
N ALA A 37 12.71 4.12 -6.17
CA ALA A 37 11.58 3.60 -5.42
C ALA A 37 12.01 3.13 -4.03
N LEU A 38 13.20 2.54 -3.90
CA LEU A 38 13.80 2.21 -2.61
C LEU A 38 14.02 3.46 -1.76
N GLU A 39 14.44 4.57 -2.36
CA GLU A 39 14.61 5.84 -1.68
C GLU A 39 13.26 6.46 -1.26
N GLN A 40 12.23 6.40 -2.13
CA GLN A 40 10.88 6.82 -1.77
C GLN A 40 10.35 6.05 -0.55
N ARG A 41 10.55 4.72 -0.49
CA ARG A 41 10.18 3.91 0.69
C ARG A 41 10.93 4.33 1.95
N ARG A 42 12.21 4.67 1.84
CA ARG A 42 13.02 5.17 2.97
C ARG A 42 12.49 6.50 3.48
N ILE A 43 12.13 7.42 2.59
CA ILE A 43 11.54 8.72 2.92
C ILE A 43 10.19 8.50 3.61
N ALA A 44 9.31 7.68 3.03
CA ALA A 44 8.00 7.36 3.58
C ALA A 44 8.10 6.75 4.99
N ALA A 45 8.99 5.78 5.20
CA ALA A 45 9.25 5.21 6.52
C ALA A 45 9.77 6.23 7.54
N ALA A 46 10.57 7.22 7.11
CA ALA A 46 11.00 8.31 7.99
C ALA A 46 9.81 9.24 8.33
N GLN A 47 8.94 9.52 7.36
CA GLN A 47 7.71 10.29 7.59
C GLN A 47 6.76 9.55 8.53
N ALA A 48 6.53 8.25 8.34
CA ALA A 48 5.66 7.44 9.22
C ALA A 48 6.17 7.36 10.67
N LYS A 49 7.47 7.59 10.90
CA LYS A 49 8.05 7.72 12.25
C LYS A 49 7.87 9.12 12.83
N ALA A 50 7.96 10.15 11.99
CA ALA A 50 7.85 11.55 12.39
C ALA A 50 6.39 12.00 12.56
N LEU A 51 5.52 11.52 11.68
CA LEU A 51 4.08 11.65 11.71
C LEU A 51 3.54 10.53 12.57
N GLY A 52 2.71 10.84 13.55
CA GLY A 52 1.96 9.80 14.22
C GLY A 52 0.61 9.56 13.57
N LEU A 53 -0.08 8.50 14.01
CA LEU A 53 -1.41 8.18 13.54
C LEU A 53 -2.39 9.32 13.83
N PRO A 54 -3.31 9.66 12.92
CA PRO A 54 -4.30 10.67 13.20
C PRO A 54 -5.21 10.22 14.35
N SER A 55 -5.44 11.13 15.29
CA SER A 55 -6.41 10.96 16.37
C SER A 55 -7.75 11.65 16.06
N ARG A 56 -8.74 11.45 16.93
CA ARG A 56 -10.05 12.13 16.88
C ARG A 56 -9.97 13.65 17.06
N GLU A 57 -8.79 14.20 17.34
CA GLU A 57 -8.57 15.64 17.44
C GLU A 57 -8.38 16.29 16.05
N HIS A 58 -8.01 15.50 15.04
CA HIS A 58 -7.92 15.97 13.67
C HIS A 58 -9.33 16.03 13.05
N GLU A 59 -9.72 17.16 12.46
CA GLU A 59 -11.08 17.39 11.95
C GLU A 59 -11.54 16.28 10.98
N LEU A 60 -10.66 15.88 10.06
CA LEU A 60 -10.92 14.81 9.09
C LEU A 60 -11.20 13.46 9.75
N TRP A 61 -10.71 13.24 10.96
CA TRP A 61 -10.70 11.95 11.66
C TRP A 61 -11.53 11.94 12.94
N ARG A 62 -12.16 13.06 13.32
CA ARG A 62 -12.92 13.21 14.58
C ARG A 62 -14.01 12.15 14.79
N ARG A 63 -14.57 11.64 13.69
CA ARG A 63 -15.66 10.66 13.67
C ARG A 63 -15.20 9.21 13.54
N ILE A 64 -13.90 8.96 13.41
CA ILE A 64 -13.33 7.62 13.21
C ILE A 64 -12.71 7.13 14.52
N ASP A 65 -13.01 5.89 14.91
CA ASP A 65 -12.45 5.25 16.10
C ASP A 65 -11.36 4.26 15.69
N PHE A 66 -10.11 4.59 16.02
CA PHE A 66 -8.93 3.79 15.63
C PHE A 66 -8.51 2.76 16.65
N ARG A 67 -9.14 2.72 17.84
CA ARG A 67 -8.66 1.89 18.95
C ARG A 67 -8.52 0.42 18.57
N THR A 68 -9.46 -0.13 17.80
CA THR A 68 -9.41 -1.52 17.32
C THR A 68 -8.24 -1.77 16.37
N LEU A 69 -7.96 -0.82 15.46
CA LEU A 69 -6.83 -0.92 14.54
C LEU A 69 -5.51 -0.83 15.31
N GLU A 70 -5.36 0.15 16.20
CA GLU A 70 -4.16 0.37 17.00
C GLU A 70 -3.81 -0.82 17.89
N GLN A 71 -4.82 -1.47 18.48
CA GLN A 71 -4.65 -2.66 19.31
C GLN A 71 -4.11 -3.86 18.52
N GLY A 72 -4.50 -3.99 17.25
CA GLY A 72 -4.09 -5.09 16.37
C GLY A 72 -2.80 -4.81 15.61
N LEU A 73 -2.41 -3.55 15.45
CA LEU A 73 -1.36 -3.13 14.51
C LEU A 73 -0.01 -3.81 14.78
N ALA A 74 0.37 -3.97 16.05
CA ALA A 74 1.62 -4.61 16.44
C ALA A 74 1.67 -6.12 16.15
N ALA A 75 0.50 -6.77 15.99
CA ALA A 75 0.40 -8.20 15.69
C ALA A 75 0.23 -8.48 14.18
N LEU A 76 0.08 -7.44 13.35
CA LEU A 76 -0.05 -7.60 11.90
C LEU A 76 1.31 -7.92 11.27
N ASP A 77 1.30 -8.90 10.37
CA ASP A 77 2.36 -9.10 9.37
C ASP A 77 1.88 -8.49 8.04
N PRO A 78 2.26 -7.23 7.73
CA PRO A 78 1.84 -6.57 6.50
C PRO A 78 2.54 -7.14 5.26
N PHE A 79 3.49 -8.08 5.41
CA PHE A 79 4.21 -8.70 4.31
C PHE A 79 3.83 -10.16 4.10
N HIS A 80 2.76 -10.63 4.76
CA HIS A 80 2.27 -11.99 4.63
C HIS A 80 2.04 -12.35 3.16
N ALA A 81 2.71 -13.42 2.72
CA ALA A 81 2.57 -13.91 1.36
C ALA A 81 1.29 -14.73 1.23
N GLY A 82 0.32 -14.20 0.51
CA GLY A 82 -0.91 -14.91 0.18
C GLY A 82 -0.69 -15.99 -0.89
N PRO A 83 -1.64 -16.95 -1.02
CA PRO A 83 -1.56 -17.99 -2.04
C PRO A 83 -1.72 -17.42 -3.45
N ALA A 84 -0.82 -17.81 -4.35
CA ALA A 84 -0.92 -17.53 -5.79
C ALA A 84 -1.80 -18.56 -6.50
N ALA A 85 -2.44 -18.13 -7.57
CA ALA A 85 -3.25 -18.94 -8.47
C ALA A 85 -2.57 -19.01 -9.84
N ALA A 86 -2.39 -20.21 -10.38
CA ALA A 86 -1.80 -20.39 -11.70
C ALA A 86 -2.79 -20.02 -12.81
N THR A 87 -4.07 -20.29 -12.58
CA THR A 87 -5.17 -20.00 -13.48
C THR A 87 -6.30 -19.28 -12.76
N PHE A 88 -7.22 -18.67 -13.52
CA PHE A 88 -8.42 -18.06 -12.94
C PHE A 88 -9.25 -19.09 -12.15
N GLY A 89 -9.25 -20.37 -12.57
CA GLY A 89 -9.97 -21.45 -11.91
C GLY A 89 -9.45 -21.78 -10.50
N ASP A 90 -8.17 -21.50 -10.23
CA ASP A 90 -7.53 -21.76 -8.93
C ASP A 90 -7.87 -20.69 -7.88
N LEU A 91 -8.55 -19.60 -8.28
CA LEU A 91 -9.02 -18.57 -7.37
C LEU A 91 -10.17 -19.10 -6.48
N PRO A 92 -10.30 -18.58 -5.24
CA PRO A 92 -11.41 -18.93 -4.36
C PRO A 92 -12.78 -18.75 -5.04
N ALA A 93 -13.70 -19.68 -4.80
CA ALA A 93 -15.01 -19.69 -5.47
C ALA A 93 -15.79 -18.38 -5.31
N GLY A 94 -15.78 -17.78 -4.11
CA GLY A 94 -16.42 -16.48 -3.87
C GLY A 94 -15.83 -15.35 -4.72
N LEU A 95 -14.50 -15.36 -4.92
CA LEU A 95 -13.85 -14.37 -5.76
C LEU A 95 -14.19 -14.58 -7.24
N ARG A 96 -14.18 -15.83 -7.72
CA ARG A 96 -14.62 -16.15 -9.08
C ARG A 96 -16.07 -15.75 -9.33
N ALA A 97 -16.96 -15.93 -8.34
CA ALA A 97 -18.35 -15.52 -8.45
C ALA A 97 -18.50 -13.99 -8.60
N VAL A 98 -17.73 -13.20 -7.85
CA VAL A 98 -17.71 -11.72 -7.97
C VAL A 98 -17.05 -11.28 -9.28
N LEU A 99 -16.00 -11.97 -9.70
CA LEU A 99 -15.31 -11.66 -10.95
C LEU A 99 -16.11 -12.14 -12.19
N GLY A 100 -17.05 -13.06 -12.04
CA GLY A 100 -17.84 -13.59 -13.15
C GLY A 100 -16.98 -14.35 -14.16
N GLU A 101 -17.40 -14.34 -15.43
CA GLU A 101 -16.67 -15.00 -16.49
C GLU A 101 -15.42 -14.22 -16.91
N ASP A 102 -14.39 -14.99 -17.21
CA ASP A 102 -13.05 -14.45 -17.42
C ASP A 102 -12.84 -13.82 -18.81
N ALA A 103 -13.64 -14.24 -19.79
CA ALA A 103 -13.43 -13.94 -21.21
C ALA A 103 -13.65 -12.48 -21.59
N ASP A 104 -14.50 -11.75 -20.87
CA ASP A 104 -14.96 -10.40 -21.27
C ASP A 104 -14.14 -9.25 -20.66
N ARG A 105 -13.07 -9.56 -19.91
CA ARG A 105 -12.32 -8.55 -19.14
C ARG A 105 -11.09 -8.04 -19.89
N ALA A 106 -10.96 -6.72 -19.96
CA ALA A 106 -9.78 -6.02 -20.46
C ALA A 106 -8.50 -6.39 -19.69
N GLY A 107 -8.63 -6.60 -18.38
CA GLY A 107 -7.60 -7.12 -17.50
C GLY A 107 -8.15 -7.49 -16.13
N VAL A 108 -7.43 -8.36 -15.43
CA VAL A 108 -7.72 -8.84 -14.09
C VAL A 108 -6.44 -8.77 -13.29
N LEU A 109 -6.48 -8.07 -12.17
CA LEU A 109 -5.45 -8.13 -11.13
C LEU A 109 -6.14 -8.52 -9.82
N VAL A 110 -5.67 -9.60 -9.21
CA VAL A 110 -6.08 -10.03 -7.88
C VAL A 110 -4.88 -9.89 -6.95
N GLN A 111 -5.02 -9.04 -5.94
CA GLN A 111 -4.08 -8.96 -4.83
C GLN A 111 -4.71 -9.63 -3.60
N ARG A 112 -3.94 -10.46 -2.91
CA ARG A 112 -4.31 -11.10 -1.64
C ARG A 112 -3.14 -10.95 -0.69
N ASP A 113 -3.45 -10.50 0.53
CA ASP A 113 -2.45 -10.16 1.52
C ASP A 113 -1.43 -9.18 0.91
N ALA A 114 -0.13 -9.44 1.05
CA ALA A 114 0.92 -8.60 0.49
C ALA A 114 1.36 -9.03 -0.93
N GLY A 115 0.59 -9.85 -1.64
CA GLY A 115 1.04 -10.48 -2.90
C GLY A 115 0.02 -10.40 -4.04
N VAL A 116 0.55 -10.58 -5.26
CA VAL A 116 -0.26 -10.76 -6.47
C VAL A 116 -0.68 -12.24 -6.54
N ALA A 117 -1.97 -12.49 -6.36
CA ALA A 117 -2.52 -13.83 -6.44
C ALA A 117 -2.77 -14.27 -7.89
N PHE A 118 -3.22 -13.37 -8.76
CA PHE A 118 -3.49 -13.65 -10.16
C PHE A 118 -3.44 -12.37 -10.99
N GLU A 119 -2.90 -12.46 -12.19
CA GLU A 119 -2.89 -11.34 -13.14
C GLU A 119 -3.04 -11.86 -14.57
N ARG A 120 -3.94 -11.26 -15.35
CA ARG A 120 -4.11 -11.52 -16.78
C ARG A 120 -4.63 -10.29 -17.48
N ASN A 121 -4.14 -10.02 -18.68
CA ASN A 121 -4.64 -8.96 -19.55
C ASN A 121 -5.13 -9.53 -20.88
N ALA A 122 -6.03 -8.80 -21.54
CA ALA A 122 -6.41 -9.10 -22.90
C ALA A 122 -5.26 -8.75 -23.86
N ALA A 123 -4.72 -9.75 -24.57
CA ALA A 123 -3.57 -9.59 -25.44
C ALA A 123 -3.78 -8.54 -26.55
N GLU A 124 -5.02 -8.34 -27.01
CA GLU A 124 -5.35 -7.28 -27.97
C GLU A 124 -5.16 -5.89 -27.39
N LEU A 125 -5.57 -5.65 -26.14
CA LEU A 125 -5.40 -4.35 -25.50
C LEU A 125 -3.94 -4.07 -25.15
N GLU A 126 -3.19 -5.11 -24.75
CA GLU A 126 -1.74 -4.97 -24.54
C GLU A 126 -1.03 -4.54 -25.83
N ARG A 127 -1.41 -5.11 -26.99
CA ARG A 127 -0.89 -4.68 -28.31
C ARG A 127 -1.24 -3.23 -28.64
N GLN A 128 -2.36 -2.72 -28.13
CA GLN A 128 -2.77 -1.34 -28.27
C GLN A 128 -2.10 -0.40 -27.25
N GLY A 129 -1.22 -0.93 -26.39
CA GLY A 129 -0.46 -0.15 -25.40
C GLY A 129 -1.17 0.04 -24.06
N VAL A 130 -2.28 -0.66 -23.81
CA VAL A 130 -2.96 -0.63 -22.51
C VAL A 130 -2.14 -1.42 -21.50
N ILE A 131 -1.78 -0.77 -20.38
CA ILE A 131 -1.02 -1.39 -19.28
C ILE A 131 -1.93 -1.54 -18.07
N VAL A 132 -2.23 -2.80 -17.74
CA VAL A 132 -2.87 -3.19 -16.47
C VAL A 132 -1.93 -4.16 -15.80
N CYS A 133 -1.37 -3.80 -14.65
CA CYS A 133 -0.50 -4.70 -13.90
C CYS A 133 -0.39 -4.34 -12.43
N SER A 134 0.18 -5.24 -11.65
CA SER A 134 0.52 -4.97 -10.25
C SER A 134 1.55 -3.84 -10.11
N LEU A 135 1.60 -3.23 -8.92
CA LEU A 135 2.59 -2.19 -8.63
C LEU A 135 4.02 -2.72 -8.73
N GLU A 136 4.27 -3.96 -8.29
CA GLU A 136 5.58 -4.62 -8.39
C GLU A 136 6.03 -4.77 -9.86
N ARG A 137 5.11 -5.16 -10.75
CA ARG A 137 5.37 -5.20 -12.19
C ARG A 137 5.54 -3.81 -12.79
N ALA A 138 4.75 -2.83 -12.37
CA ALA A 138 4.88 -1.46 -12.84
C ALA A 138 6.23 -0.85 -12.47
N LEU A 139 6.71 -1.10 -11.25
CA LEU A 139 8.01 -0.64 -10.75
C LEU A 139 9.18 -1.25 -11.53
N THR A 140 9.07 -2.49 -11.97
CA THR A 140 10.16 -3.21 -12.66
C THR A 140 10.12 -3.06 -14.18
N ARG A 141 8.93 -3.02 -14.80
CA ARG A 141 8.77 -2.98 -16.26
C ARG A 141 8.39 -1.62 -16.82
N HIS A 142 7.85 -0.72 -15.99
CA HIS A 142 7.32 0.57 -16.40
C HIS A 142 7.81 1.70 -15.47
N ALA A 143 8.99 1.52 -14.87
CA ALA A 143 9.56 2.41 -13.86
C ALA A 143 9.54 3.89 -14.27
N GLU A 144 9.96 4.18 -15.51
CA GLU A 144 10.04 5.55 -16.02
C GLU A 144 8.67 6.22 -16.20
N LEU A 145 7.63 5.43 -16.53
CA LEU A 145 6.26 5.92 -16.57
C LEU A 145 5.73 6.15 -15.16
N LEU A 146 6.08 5.30 -14.21
CA LEU A 146 5.57 5.37 -12.85
C LEU A 146 6.25 6.45 -12.00
N ARG A 147 7.56 6.65 -12.17
CA ARG A 147 8.39 7.56 -11.36
C ARG A 147 7.81 8.97 -11.17
N PRO A 148 7.34 9.69 -12.22
CA PRO A 148 6.78 11.03 -12.03
C PRO A 148 5.36 11.04 -11.43
N ARG A 149 4.75 9.88 -11.18
CA ARG A 149 3.35 9.72 -10.76
C ARG A 149 3.19 9.14 -9.36
N LEU A 150 4.10 8.26 -8.95
CA LEU A 150 4.02 7.61 -7.63
C LEU A 150 4.24 8.65 -6.53
N GLY A 151 3.23 8.86 -5.69
CA GLY A 151 3.25 9.86 -4.62
C GLY A 151 3.03 11.31 -5.08
N ALA A 152 2.64 11.54 -6.33
CA ALA A 152 2.46 12.91 -6.87
C ALA A 152 1.10 13.56 -6.53
N LEU A 153 0.10 12.77 -6.14
CA LEU A 153 -1.24 13.26 -5.75
C LEU A 153 -1.54 13.09 -4.26
N ILE A 154 -0.86 12.14 -3.63
CA ILE A 154 -0.91 11.89 -2.19
C ILE A 154 0.55 11.78 -1.78
N GLU A 155 1.08 12.86 -1.21
CA GLU A 155 2.46 12.93 -0.79
C GLU A 155 2.71 12.04 0.45
N PRO A 156 3.91 11.45 0.60
CA PRO A 156 4.23 10.60 1.74
C PRO A 156 4.21 11.31 3.10
N ASP A 157 4.09 12.63 3.14
CA ASP A 157 4.02 13.42 4.37
C ASP A 157 2.61 13.93 4.71
N TYR A 158 1.59 13.46 3.97
CA TYR A 158 0.19 13.87 4.16
C TYR A 158 -0.32 13.52 5.58
N ASP A 159 -0.14 12.27 6.01
CA ASP A 159 -0.36 11.80 7.38
C ASP A 159 0.36 10.46 7.63
N GLY A 160 0.27 9.94 8.85
CA GLY A 160 0.90 8.67 9.22
C GLY A 160 0.30 7.41 8.55
N TYR A 161 -0.80 7.51 7.80
CA TYR A 161 -1.35 6.40 6.99
C TYR A 161 -0.89 6.47 5.54
N ALA A 162 -0.69 7.67 5.01
CA ALA A 162 -0.14 7.87 3.66
C ALA A 162 1.36 7.55 3.59
N ALA A 163 2.08 7.76 4.70
CA ALA A 163 3.50 7.44 4.89
C ALA A 163 3.75 5.93 5.06
#